data_AF-A0A2N9H702-F1
#
_entry.id   AF-A0A2N9H702-F1
#
_cell.length_a   1.000
_cell.length_b   1.000
_cell.length_c   1.000
_cell.angle_alpha   90.00
_cell.angle_beta   90.00
_cell.angle_gamma   90.00
#
_symmetry.space_group_name_H-M   'P 1'
#
loop_
_entity.id
_entity.type
_entity.pdbx_description
1 polymer ?
#
loop_
_entity_poly.entity_id
_entity_poly.type
_entity_poly.pdbx_seq_one_letter_code
_entity_poly.pdbx_strand_id
1 'polypeptide(L)'
;MALPLRCSYHTPPSSLSSSFLTFSPPNSLNFTHPALLPRSNHRRSPSSLTASLSAVDSLESSPSSQDENRKLLLEVKGLTAIIAESKQQILKGVNLSIYEGEVHAIMGKNGSGKSTLAKVLVGHPDYEVTGGSVVFKGQNLVEMEPEERSLAGLFMSFQSPIAIPGVNNIDFLNMAYNARRRKLGLPELGPIEFYAYIFPKLELVKMKADFLNRNVNEGFSGGERKRNEILQLAGADLAILDEIDSGLDVDALRDVAEAVNRLLTPTNSLLMITHYARLLNSIKPTYIHVMCCGAEITFPSLSHGLDVSNRTR
;
A
#
# COMPACT_ATOMS: atom_id res chain seq x y z
N MET A 1 37.70 41.66 -29.29
CA MET A 1 39.15 41.50 -29.05
C MET A 1 39.29 40.93 -27.63
N ALA A 2 40.14 39.91 -27.44
CA ALA A 2 40.42 39.12 -26.21
C ALA A 2 39.84 37.69 -26.13
N LEU A 3 40.62 36.76 -26.73
CA LEU A 3 41.13 35.45 -26.26
C LEU A 3 40.27 34.47 -25.41
N PRO A 4 40.21 33.17 -25.79
CA PRO A 4 39.87 32.07 -24.90
C PRO A 4 41.11 31.29 -24.39
N LEU A 5 41.12 30.92 -23.11
CA LEU A 5 42.12 30.05 -22.49
C LEU A 5 41.70 28.57 -22.62
N ARG A 6 42.61 27.76 -23.18
CA ARG A 6 42.60 26.29 -23.11
C ARG A 6 43.16 25.83 -21.76
N CYS A 7 42.57 24.79 -21.18
CA CYS A 7 43.25 23.92 -20.24
C CYS A 7 42.92 22.45 -20.55
N SER A 8 44.00 21.72 -20.83
CA SER A 8 44.09 20.29 -21.07
C SER A 8 44.45 19.57 -19.78
N TYR A 9 43.84 18.42 -19.50
CA TYR A 9 44.34 17.51 -18.47
C TYR A 9 44.43 16.06 -18.98
N HIS A 10 45.57 15.48 -18.59
CA HIS A 10 46.14 14.19 -18.91
C HIS A 10 45.35 13.00 -18.36
N THR A 11 45.38 11.91 -19.13
CA THR A 11 45.15 10.53 -18.70
C THR A 11 46.39 9.92 -18.03
N PRO A 12 46.22 8.96 -17.11
CA PRO A 12 47.24 7.95 -16.81
C PRO A 12 46.78 6.52 -17.21
N PRO A 13 47.71 5.62 -17.59
CA PRO A 13 47.40 4.20 -17.87
C PRO A 13 47.86 3.24 -16.75
N SER A 14 47.46 1.97 -16.90
CA SER A 14 47.93 0.69 -16.30
C SER A 14 46.82 -0.05 -15.53
N SER A 15 46.22 -1.15 -16.01
CA SER A 15 46.73 -2.52 -16.21
C SER A 15 47.30 -3.17 -14.96
N LEU A 16 46.61 -4.16 -14.39
CA LEU A 16 47.18 -5.37 -13.78
C LEU A 16 46.10 -6.43 -13.42
N SER A 17 46.25 -7.58 -14.07
CA SER A 17 45.96 -8.97 -13.67
C SER A 17 44.66 -9.32 -12.92
N SER A 18 43.74 -9.96 -13.64
CA SER A 18 42.73 -10.88 -13.11
C SER A 18 43.34 -12.25 -12.85
N SER A 19 43.30 -12.71 -11.59
CA SER A 19 43.58 -14.10 -11.22
C SER A 19 42.25 -14.80 -10.95
N PHE A 20 41.96 -15.79 -11.80
CA PHE A 20 40.84 -16.70 -11.71
C PHE A 20 40.92 -17.56 -10.44
N LEU A 21 39.82 -17.62 -9.69
CA LEU A 21 39.54 -18.72 -8.76
C LEU A 21 38.31 -19.45 -9.28
N THR A 22 38.56 -20.61 -9.90
CA THR A 22 37.58 -21.61 -10.29
C THR A 22 37.05 -22.32 -9.04
N PHE A 23 35.74 -22.20 -8.80
CA PHE A 23 35.03 -22.99 -7.80
C PHE A 23 34.18 -24.04 -8.51
N SER A 24 34.53 -25.31 -8.37
CA SER A 24 33.76 -26.46 -8.86
C SER A 24 32.77 -26.92 -7.78
N PRO A 25 31.48 -27.14 -8.07
CA PRO A 25 30.61 -27.87 -7.17
C PRO A 25 30.74 -29.39 -7.40
N PRO A 26 30.62 -30.23 -6.36
CA PRO A 26 30.62 -31.68 -6.53
C PRO A 26 29.25 -32.20 -7.01
N ASN A 27 29.36 -33.30 -7.75
CA ASN A 27 28.31 -34.05 -8.43
C ASN A 27 27.30 -34.76 -7.50
N SER A 28 26.06 -34.79 -8.00
CA SER A 28 25.08 -35.89 -8.03
C SER A 28 24.91 -36.80 -6.80
N LEU A 29 23.71 -36.79 -6.22
CA LEU A 29 23.16 -37.92 -5.48
C LEU A 29 21.96 -38.50 -6.25
N ASN A 30 22.10 -39.79 -6.55
CA ASN A 30 21.19 -40.63 -7.33
C ASN A 30 19.88 -40.88 -6.56
N PHE A 31 18.76 -40.64 -7.25
CA PHE A 31 17.46 -41.21 -6.87
C PHE A 31 17.43 -42.70 -7.21
N THR A 32 17.12 -43.53 -6.22
CA THR A 32 16.72 -44.93 -6.42
C THR A 32 15.28 -45.09 -5.92
N HIS A 33 14.37 -45.35 -6.85
CA HIS A 33 13.03 -45.87 -6.55
C HIS A 33 13.00 -47.35 -6.91
N PRO A 34 12.53 -48.25 -6.04
CA PRO A 34 12.09 -49.57 -6.46
C PRO A 34 10.61 -49.52 -6.88
N ALA A 35 10.31 -50.32 -7.89
CA ALA A 35 9.04 -50.44 -8.57
C ALA A 35 8.14 -51.55 -7.99
N LEU A 36 6.82 -51.32 -8.11
CA LEU A 36 5.74 -52.25 -8.48
C LEU A 36 5.40 -53.50 -7.64
N LEU A 37 4.10 -53.68 -7.32
CA LEU A 37 3.13 -54.63 -7.93
C LEU A 37 1.86 -54.79 -6.99
N PRO A 38 0.75 -55.48 -7.35
CA PRO A 38 -0.46 -54.86 -7.95
C PRO A 38 -1.79 -55.42 -7.36
N ARG A 39 -2.90 -55.28 -8.12
CA ARG A 39 -4.24 -55.94 -8.04
C ARG A 39 -5.33 -55.09 -7.38
N SER A 40 -6.56 -55.00 -7.87
CA SER A 40 -7.28 -55.76 -8.91
C SER A 40 -8.47 -54.97 -9.47
N ASN A 41 -8.77 -55.29 -10.73
CA ASN A 41 -9.94 -54.90 -11.52
C ASN A 41 -11.29 -54.95 -10.78
N HIS A 42 -12.15 -53.96 -11.05
CA HIS A 42 -13.48 -54.28 -11.57
C HIS A 42 -13.97 -53.25 -12.59
N ARG A 43 -14.25 -53.79 -13.77
CA ARG A 43 -14.83 -53.16 -14.95
C ARG A 43 -16.34 -53.21 -14.82
N ARG A 44 -17.05 -52.11 -15.07
CA ARG A 44 -18.38 -52.10 -15.72
C ARG A 44 -18.69 -50.71 -16.31
N SER A 45 -19.14 -50.76 -17.56
CA SER A 45 -19.44 -49.69 -18.50
C SER A 45 -20.82 -49.04 -18.24
N PRO A 46 -21.16 -47.93 -18.92
CA PRO A 46 -22.20 -47.00 -18.51
C PRO A 46 -23.58 -47.33 -19.10
N SER A 47 -24.66 -46.90 -18.45
CA SER A 47 -25.99 -46.82 -19.04
C SER A 47 -26.60 -45.46 -18.73
N SER A 48 -26.84 -44.72 -19.81
CA SER A 48 -27.58 -43.46 -19.89
C SER A 48 -29.02 -43.61 -19.41
N LEU A 49 -29.50 -42.73 -18.54
CA LEU A 49 -30.91 -42.32 -18.47
C LEU A 49 -30.98 -40.82 -18.14
N THR A 50 -31.73 -40.13 -18.99
CA THR A 50 -32.06 -38.70 -19.03
C THR A 50 -33.05 -38.26 -17.94
N ALA A 51 -33.14 -36.92 -17.79
CA ALA A 51 -34.10 -36.11 -17.02
C ALA A 51 -33.57 -35.70 -15.62
N SER A 52 -33.62 -34.45 -15.16
CA SER A 52 -34.46 -33.30 -15.50
C SER A 52 -33.81 -32.02 -14.96
N LEU A 53 -34.06 -30.86 -15.58
CA LEU A 53 -33.82 -29.55 -14.97
C LEU A 53 -34.68 -29.40 -13.71
N SER A 54 -34.09 -29.07 -12.56
CA SER A 54 -34.61 -28.14 -11.54
C SER A 54 -33.73 -28.17 -10.29
N ALA A 55 -33.79 -27.06 -9.53
CA ALA A 55 -33.06 -26.76 -8.30
C ALA A 55 -31.65 -26.18 -8.51
N VAL A 56 -31.67 -24.89 -8.82
CA VAL A 56 -30.65 -23.92 -8.40
C VAL A 56 -30.63 -23.97 -6.87
N ASP A 57 -29.63 -24.63 -6.28
CA ASP A 57 -29.41 -24.56 -4.85
C ASP A 57 -28.32 -23.53 -4.58
N SER A 58 -28.74 -22.50 -3.88
CA SER A 58 -27.97 -21.32 -3.52
C SER A 58 -26.91 -21.72 -2.51
N LEU A 59 -25.69 -21.98 -2.99
CA LEU A 59 -24.52 -21.98 -2.13
C LEU A 59 -24.21 -20.53 -1.74
N GLU A 60 -24.96 -20.03 -0.75
CA GLU A 60 -24.49 -18.95 0.10
C GLU A 60 -23.17 -19.40 0.73
N SER A 61 -22.06 -18.88 0.19
CA SER A 61 -20.76 -18.99 0.83
C SER A 61 -20.83 -18.21 2.13
N SER A 62 -21.07 -18.94 3.22
CA SER A 62 -20.89 -18.44 4.58
C SER A 62 -19.46 -17.91 4.72
N PRO A 63 -19.26 -16.70 5.25
CA PRO A 63 -17.92 -16.18 5.49
C PRO A 63 -17.20 -17.13 6.45
N SER A 64 -15.97 -17.48 6.10
CA SER A 64 -15.10 -18.31 6.92
C SER A 64 -15.02 -17.77 8.34
N SER A 65 -14.97 -18.65 9.33
CA SER A 65 -14.95 -18.39 10.79
C SER A 65 -13.76 -17.54 11.32
N GLN A 66 -13.05 -16.82 10.44
CA GLN A 66 -12.01 -15.86 10.79
C GLN A 66 -12.48 -14.39 10.77
N ASP A 67 -13.67 -14.09 10.24
CA ASP A 67 -14.17 -12.70 10.16
C ASP A 67 -14.77 -12.17 11.48
N GLU A 68 -15.19 -13.02 12.42
CA GLU A 68 -15.90 -12.56 13.63
C GLU A 68 -15.03 -11.87 14.69
N ASN A 69 -13.70 -11.83 14.53
CA ASN A 69 -12.81 -11.27 15.57
C ASN A 69 -11.94 -10.10 15.10
N ARG A 70 -12.20 -9.53 13.92
CA ARG A 70 -11.46 -8.33 13.49
C ARG A 70 -12.06 -7.09 14.13
N LYS A 71 -11.20 -6.21 14.64
CA LYS A 71 -11.61 -4.96 15.27
C LYS A 71 -11.86 -3.89 14.22
N LEU A 72 -13.00 -3.21 14.32
CA LEU A 72 -13.35 -2.10 13.44
C LEU A 72 -12.34 -0.95 13.63
N LEU A 73 -11.66 -0.59 12.55
CA LEU A 73 -10.60 0.42 12.56
C LEU A 73 -11.10 1.78 12.07
N LEU A 74 -11.77 1.81 10.91
CA LEU A 74 -12.40 3.00 10.34
C LEU A 74 -13.86 2.69 9.98
N GLU A 75 -14.76 3.59 10.34
CA GLU A 75 -16.16 3.57 9.93
C GLU A 75 -16.57 4.94 9.37
N VAL A 76 -17.03 4.94 8.13
CA VAL A 76 -17.60 6.08 7.43
C VAL A 76 -19.08 5.75 7.17
N LYS A 77 -19.99 6.64 7.58
CA LYS A 77 -21.44 6.46 7.40
C LYS A 77 -22.05 7.72 6.79
N GLY A 78 -22.68 7.57 5.63
CA GLY A 78 -23.41 8.63 4.94
C GLY A 78 -22.62 9.92 4.72
N LEU A 79 -21.29 9.84 4.53
CA LEU A 79 -20.41 11.00 4.48
C LEU A 79 -20.70 11.88 3.26
N THR A 80 -20.99 13.15 3.50
CA THR A 80 -21.11 14.17 2.46
C THR A 80 -20.08 15.27 2.67
N ALA A 81 -19.51 15.78 1.57
CA ALA A 81 -18.50 16.81 1.63
C ALA A 81 -18.51 17.67 0.37
N ILE A 82 -18.15 18.94 0.56
CA ILE A 82 -18.05 19.96 -0.48
C ILE A 82 -16.61 20.46 -0.59
N ILE A 83 -16.27 21.08 -1.71
CA ILE A 83 -15.08 21.94 -1.81
C ILE A 83 -15.37 23.23 -1.04
N ALA A 84 -14.50 23.61 -0.11
CA ALA A 84 -14.73 24.72 0.82
C ALA A 84 -14.93 26.05 0.09
N GLU A 85 -14.14 26.31 -0.96
CA GLU A 85 -14.16 27.55 -1.75
C GLU A 85 -15.37 27.63 -2.69
N SER A 86 -15.59 26.61 -3.54
CA SER A 86 -16.64 26.64 -4.55
C SER A 86 -18.02 26.19 -4.04
N LYS A 87 -18.08 25.61 -2.83
CA LYS A 87 -19.25 24.95 -2.24
C LYS A 87 -19.81 23.81 -3.10
N GLN A 88 -19.05 23.33 -4.09
CA GLN A 88 -19.46 22.21 -4.94
C GLN A 88 -19.46 20.91 -4.14
N GLN A 89 -20.60 20.21 -4.12
CA GLN A 89 -20.71 18.90 -3.49
C GLN A 89 -20.01 17.81 -4.31
N ILE A 90 -19.08 17.10 -3.66
CA ILE A 90 -18.31 16.01 -4.27
C ILE A 90 -18.69 14.67 -3.66
N LEU A 91 -18.74 14.55 -2.33
CA LEU A 91 -19.18 13.31 -1.66
C LEU A 91 -20.68 13.39 -1.35
N LYS A 92 -21.39 12.31 -1.66
CA LYS A 92 -22.86 12.24 -1.69
C LYS A 92 -23.39 11.05 -0.90
N GLY A 93 -22.88 10.85 0.31
CA GLY A 93 -23.37 9.82 1.23
C GLY A 93 -22.51 8.57 1.25
N VAL A 94 -21.20 8.75 1.42
CA VAL A 94 -20.23 7.65 1.38
C VAL A 94 -20.27 6.79 2.63
N ASN A 95 -20.21 5.47 2.46
CA ASN A 95 -20.13 4.43 3.48
C ASN A 95 -18.91 3.54 3.25
N LEU A 96 -18.10 3.35 4.28
CA LEU A 96 -16.90 2.53 4.20
C LEU A 96 -16.58 1.99 5.59
N SER A 97 -16.36 0.70 5.69
CA SER A 97 -15.88 0.07 6.92
C SER A 97 -14.59 -0.66 6.60
N ILE A 98 -13.56 -0.43 7.42
CA ILE A 98 -12.26 -1.08 7.33
C ILE A 98 -11.97 -1.67 8.71
N TYR A 99 -11.68 -2.97 8.75
CA TYR A 99 -11.22 -3.64 9.96
C TYR A 99 -9.69 -3.76 9.97
N GLU A 100 -9.11 -3.98 11.15
CA GLU A 100 -7.68 -4.20 11.33
C GLU A 100 -7.19 -5.37 10.44
N GLY A 101 -6.09 -5.15 9.71
CA GLY A 101 -5.48 -6.15 8.82
C GLY A 101 -6.08 -6.22 7.41
N GLU A 102 -7.10 -5.42 7.10
CA GLU A 102 -7.76 -5.42 5.79
C GLU A 102 -7.08 -4.49 4.78
N VAL A 103 -7.05 -4.93 3.53
CA VAL A 103 -6.60 -4.13 2.39
C VAL A 103 -7.81 -3.79 1.53
N HIS A 104 -8.07 -2.51 1.35
CA HIS A 104 -9.19 -1.99 0.56
C HIS A 104 -8.65 -1.28 -0.66
N ALA A 105 -9.33 -1.45 -1.79
CA ALA A 105 -9.06 -0.68 -3.00
C ALA A 105 -10.30 0.11 -3.40
N ILE A 106 -10.15 1.40 -3.67
CA ILE A 106 -11.18 2.24 -4.26
C ILE A 106 -10.83 2.51 -5.72
N MET A 107 -11.72 2.11 -6.62
CA MET A 107 -11.64 2.31 -8.06
C MET A 107 -12.79 3.21 -8.54
N GLY A 108 -12.67 3.76 -9.74
CA GLY A 108 -13.72 4.56 -10.38
C GLY A 108 -13.17 5.63 -11.31
N LYS A 109 -14.02 6.22 -12.16
CA LYS A 109 -13.62 7.26 -13.13
C LYS A 109 -12.96 8.47 -12.45
N ASN A 110 -12.16 9.24 -13.18
CA ASN A 110 -11.61 10.50 -12.68
C ASN A 110 -12.76 11.44 -12.29
N GLY A 111 -12.60 12.19 -11.20
CA GLY A 111 -13.65 13.06 -10.67
C GLY A 111 -14.79 12.34 -9.93
N SER A 112 -14.71 11.02 -9.69
CA SER A 112 -15.75 10.30 -8.93
C SER A 112 -15.74 10.53 -7.42
N GLY A 113 -14.74 11.26 -6.89
CA GLY A 113 -14.62 11.60 -5.47
C GLY A 113 -13.60 10.79 -4.66
N LYS A 114 -12.80 9.91 -5.27
CA LYS A 114 -11.84 9.03 -4.57
C LYS A 114 -10.77 9.80 -3.79
N SER A 115 -10.00 10.64 -4.48
CA SER A 115 -8.97 11.47 -3.83
C SER A 115 -9.60 12.51 -2.89
N THR A 116 -10.84 12.93 -3.16
CA THR A 116 -11.60 13.77 -2.21
C THR A 116 -11.91 13.03 -0.92
N LEU A 117 -12.33 11.76 -0.98
CA LEU A 117 -12.53 10.94 0.21
C LEU A 117 -11.23 10.83 1.02
N ALA A 118 -10.10 10.51 0.39
CA ALA A 118 -8.81 10.47 1.09
C ALA A 118 -8.47 11.80 1.77
N LYS A 119 -8.60 12.92 1.05
CA LYS A 119 -8.32 14.26 1.57
C LYS A 119 -9.26 14.66 2.71
N VAL A 120 -10.54 14.29 2.65
CA VAL A 120 -11.51 14.50 3.74
C VAL A 120 -11.13 13.67 4.96
N LEU A 121 -10.71 12.40 4.78
CA LEU A 121 -10.27 11.54 5.87
C LEU A 121 -9.04 12.12 6.59
N VAL A 122 -8.08 12.74 5.89
CA VAL A 122 -6.93 13.38 6.56
C VAL A 122 -7.15 14.82 7.03
N GLY A 123 -8.33 15.40 6.77
CA GLY A 123 -8.68 16.73 7.24
C GLY A 123 -8.10 17.87 6.40
N HIS A 124 -7.96 17.64 5.08
CA HIS A 124 -7.45 18.65 4.18
C HIS A 124 -8.37 19.89 4.15
N PRO A 125 -7.86 21.12 4.33
CA PRO A 125 -8.67 22.33 4.52
C PRO A 125 -9.52 22.73 3.30
N ASP A 126 -9.12 22.30 2.10
CA ASP A 126 -9.90 22.53 0.88
C ASP A 126 -11.30 21.88 0.87
N TYR A 127 -11.61 21.01 1.83
CA TYR A 127 -12.87 20.29 1.89
C TYR A 127 -13.59 20.50 3.22
N GLU A 128 -14.92 20.61 3.14
CA GLU A 128 -15.79 20.79 4.29
C GLU A 128 -16.76 19.61 4.35
N VAL A 129 -16.81 18.93 5.51
CA VAL A 129 -17.79 17.85 5.76
C VAL A 129 -19.14 18.48 6.05
N THR A 130 -20.16 18.11 5.27
CA THR A 130 -21.52 18.67 5.38
C THR A 130 -22.52 17.72 6.03
N GLY A 131 -22.13 16.47 6.29
CA GLY A 131 -23.02 15.45 6.84
C GLY A 131 -22.37 14.08 6.93
N GLY A 132 -23.03 13.17 7.64
CA GLY A 132 -22.52 11.84 7.96
C GLY A 132 -21.55 11.83 9.14
N SER A 133 -20.87 10.70 9.35
CA SER A 133 -19.90 10.53 10.45
C SER A 133 -18.69 9.73 10.00
N VAL A 134 -17.52 10.05 10.57
CA VAL A 134 -16.28 9.29 10.40
C VAL A 134 -15.73 8.95 11.78
N VAL A 135 -15.62 7.67 12.08
CA VAL A 135 -15.09 7.17 13.35
C VAL A 135 -13.83 6.36 13.08
N PHE A 136 -12.73 6.71 13.73
CA PHE A 136 -11.46 5.98 13.64
C PHE A 136 -11.02 5.57 15.02
N LYS A 137 -10.82 4.26 15.23
CA LYS A 137 -10.48 3.68 16.55
C LYS A 137 -11.41 4.17 17.67
N GLY A 138 -12.70 4.31 17.35
CA GLY A 138 -13.74 4.76 18.27
C GLY A 138 -13.82 6.27 18.50
N GLN A 139 -13.01 7.09 17.82
CA GLN A 139 -13.00 8.54 17.98
C GLN A 139 -13.56 9.24 16.74
N ASN A 140 -14.33 10.32 16.94
CA ASN A 140 -14.87 11.12 15.84
C ASN A 140 -13.71 11.85 15.13
N LEU A 141 -13.50 11.50 13.87
CA LEU A 141 -12.37 11.97 13.11
C LEU A 141 -12.63 13.36 12.50
N VAL A 142 -13.90 13.73 12.27
CA VAL A 142 -14.28 15.02 11.67
C VAL A 142 -13.89 16.21 12.56
N GLU A 143 -13.97 16.03 13.88
CA GLU A 143 -13.67 17.06 14.88
C GLU A 143 -12.16 17.21 15.17
N MET A 144 -11.33 16.29 14.66
CA MET A 144 -9.89 16.32 14.87
C MET A 144 -9.18 17.20 13.85
N GLU A 145 -8.16 17.90 14.33
CA GLU A 145 -7.19 18.56 13.45
C GLU A 145 -6.31 17.53 12.72
N PRO A 146 -5.73 17.85 11.54
CA PRO A 146 -4.92 16.91 10.76
C PRO A 146 -3.77 16.25 11.53
N GLU A 147 -3.11 17.01 12.41
CA GLU A 147 -2.04 16.48 13.26
C GLU A 147 -2.58 15.42 14.23
N GLU A 148 -3.75 15.64 14.83
CA GLU A 148 -4.35 14.71 15.77
C GLU A 148 -4.76 13.40 15.08
N ARG A 149 -5.27 13.49 13.84
CA ARG A 149 -5.57 12.32 12.99
C ARG A 149 -4.32 11.50 12.71
N SER A 150 -3.20 12.18 12.40
CA SER A 150 -1.90 11.54 12.19
C SER A 150 -1.39 10.83 13.45
N LEU A 151 -1.44 11.52 14.60
CA LEU A 151 -1.04 10.95 15.89
C LEU A 151 -1.95 9.79 16.34
N ALA A 152 -3.23 9.78 15.95
CA ALA A 152 -4.15 8.67 16.22
C ALA A 152 -3.79 7.39 15.42
N GLY A 153 -3.04 7.54 14.33
CA GLY A 153 -2.49 6.45 13.52
C GLY A 153 -2.89 6.46 12.04
N LEU A 154 -3.51 7.54 11.56
CA LEU A 154 -3.85 7.71 10.14
C LEU A 154 -2.64 8.25 9.37
N PHE A 155 -2.31 7.62 8.25
CA PHE A 155 -1.26 8.08 7.34
C PHE A 155 -1.83 8.25 5.94
N MET A 156 -1.35 9.25 5.20
CA MET A 156 -1.63 9.39 3.78
C MET A 156 -0.35 9.67 3.01
N SER A 157 -0.16 8.96 1.90
CA SER A 157 0.90 9.28 0.96
C SER A 157 0.58 10.56 0.20
N PHE A 158 1.58 11.40 -0.01
CA PHE A 158 1.54 12.54 -0.89
C PHE A 158 1.70 12.13 -2.35
N GLN A 159 0.93 12.76 -3.24
CA GLN A 159 1.15 12.61 -4.68
C GLN A 159 2.55 13.09 -5.07
N SER A 160 2.99 14.24 -4.52
CA SER A 160 4.34 14.80 -4.69
C SER A 160 4.99 15.12 -3.34
N PRO A 161 5.88 14.25 -2.82
CA PRO A 161 6.60 14.52 -1.58
C PRO A 161 7.48 15.77 -1.68
N ILE A 162 7.39 16.65 -0.69
CA ILE A 162 8.14 17.92 -0.61
C ILE A 162 9.56 17.65 -0.09
N ALA A 163 10.54 18.36 -0.63
CA ALA A 163 11.92 18.37 -0.11
C ALA A 163 12.07 19.39 1.02
N ILE A 164 12.75 18.99 2.10
CA ILE A 164 13.00 19.83 3.27
C ILE A 164 14.52 19.93 3.48
N PRO A 165 15.18 20.94 2.90
CA PRO A 165 16.61 21.14 3.08
C PRO A 165 16.96 21.41 4.55
N GLY A 166 18.09 20.85 5.00
CA GLY A 166 18.60 21.04 6.36
C GLY A 166 17.96 20.14 7.43
N VAL A 167 17.04 19.25 7.05
CA VAL A 167 16.43 18.28 7.96
C VAL A 167 16.75 16.87 7.48
N ASN A 168 17.53 16.11 8.26
CA ASN A 168 17.85 14.73 7.92
C ASN A 168 16.64 13.81 8.08
N ASN A 169 16.59 12.74 7.29
CA ASN A 169 15.50 11.76 7.37
C ASN A 169 15.44 11.07 8.74
N ILE A 170 16.59 10.72 9.34
CA ILE A 170 16.60 10.05 10.65
C ILE A 170 15.98 10.94 11.74
N ASP A 171 16.32 12.23 11.74
CA ASP A 171 15.82 13.18 12.73
C ASP A 171 14.33 13.40 12.52
N PHE A 172 13.90 13.63 11.28
CA PHE A 172 12.49 13.78 10.93
C PHE A 172 11.65 12.57 11.34
N LEU A 173 12.09 11.36 10.96
CA LEU A 173 11.36 10.13 11.26
C LEU A 173 11.34 9.84 12.77
N ASN A 174 12.44 10.09 13.48
CA ASN A 174 12.49 9.91 14.93
C ASN A 174 11.54 10.89 15.65
N MET A 175 11.55 12.16 15.25
CA MET A 175 10.64 13.17 15.79
C MET A 175 9.16 12.81 15.56
N ALA A 176 8.80 12.41 14.33
CA ALA A 176 7.44 11.99 14.01
C ALA A 176 7.01 10.74 14.80
N TYR A 177 7.90 9.76 14.90
CA TYR A 177 7.64 8.53 15.66
C TYR A 177 7.47 8.81 17.16
N ASN A 178 8.34 9.64 17.76
CA ASN A 178 8.25 10.01 19.17
C ASN A 178 7.06 10.93 19.47
N ALA A 179 6.64 11.80 18.55
CA ALA A 179 5.40 12.57 18.71
C ALA A 179 4.19 11.65 18.91
N ARG A 180 4.10 10.57 18.11
CA ARG A 180 3.05 9.56 18.28
C ARG A 180 3.20 8.75 19.56
N ARG A 181 4.42 8.37 19.94
CA ARG A 181 4.66 7.66 21.21
C ARG A 181 4.23 8.49 22.42
N ARG A 182 4.53 9.80 22.43
CA ARG A 182 4.03 10.73 23.47
C ARG A 182 2.51 10.73 23.55
N LYS A 183 1.80 10.81 22.41
CA LYS A 183 0.32 10.74 22.39
C LYS A 183 -0.21 9.43 22.99
N LEU A 184 0.50 8.32 22.77
CA LEU A 184 0.15 7.00 23.29
C LEU A 184 0.64 6.74 24.73
N GLY A 185 1.34 7.68 25.36
CA GLY A 185 1.94 7.50 26.69
C GLY A 185 3.09 6.50 26.73
N LEU A 186 3.72 6.23 25.57
CA LEU A 186 4.87 5.32 25.45
C LEU A 186 6.19 6.09 25.62
N PRO A 187 7.24 5.45 26.18
CA PRO A 187 8.54 6.11 26.34
C PRO A 187 9.14 6.45 24.98
N GLU A 188 9.68 7.66 24.82
CA GLU A 188 10.36 8.06 23.58
C GLU A 188 11.58 7.18 23.30
N LEU A 189 11.90 6.99 22.01
CA LEU A 189 13.13 6.33 21.61
C LEU A 189 14.26 7.34 21.47
N GLY A 190 15.40 7.05 22.10
CA GLY A 190 16.64 7.77 21.83
C GLY A 190 17.16 7.50 20.40
N PRO A 191 18.14 8.27 19.90
CA PRO A 191 18.67 8.11 18.54
C PRO A 191 19.16 6.69 18.22
N ILE A 192 19.82 6.02 19.18
CA ILE A 192 20.34 4.66 19.02
C ILE A 192 19.19 3.63 18.92
N GLU A 193 18.20 3.76 19.80
CA GLU A 193 17.04 2.87 19.84
C GLU A 193 16.18 3.03 18.59
N PHE A 194 15.99 4.27 18.14
CA PHE A 194 15.28 4.56 16.91
C PHE A 194 16.03 4.02 15.69
N TYR A 195 17.35 4.15 15.64
CA TYR A 195 18.16 3.55 14.58
C TYR A 195 17.95 2.03 14.51
N ALA A 196 18.00 1.34 15.65
CA ALA A 196 17.74 -0.10 15.72
C ALA A 196 16.31 -0.45 15.27
N TYR A 197 15.32 0.41 15.54
CA TYR A 197 13.94 0.23 15.09
C TYR A 197 13.75 0.44 13.58
N ILE A 198 14.39 1.44 12.98
CA ILE A 198 14.19 1.82 11.57
C ILE A 198 15.07 1.02 10.61
N PHE A 199 16.27 0.62 11.03
CA PHE A 199 17.24 -0.10 10.20
C PHE A 199 16.67 -1.36 9.51
N PRO A 200 16.01 -2.31 10.21
CA PRO A 200 15.43 -3.48 9.54
C PRO A 200 14.31 -3.13 8.55
N LYS A 201 13.66 -1.96 8.71
CA LYS A 201 12.59 -1.50 7.79
C LYS A 201 13.16 -0.95 6.49
N LEU A 202 14.39 -0.44 6.48
CA LEU A 202 15.06 0.00 5.26
C LEU A 202 15.26 -1.14 4.27
N GLU A 203 15.53 -2.35 4.77
CA GLU A 203 15.65 -3.55 3.92
C GLU A 203 14.32 -3.91 3.25
N LEU A 204 13.20 -3.75 3.97
CA LEU A 204 11.86 -4.02 3.44
C LEU A 204 11.54 -3.12 2.24
N VAL A 205 11.99 -1.86 2.30
CA VAL A 205 11.81 -0.87 1.23
C VAL A 205 12.98 -0.80 0.25
N LYS A 206 14.00 -1.68 0.35
CA LYS A 206 15.21 -1.69 -0.51
C LYS A 206 15.99 -0.35 -0.51
N MET A 207 16.18 0.25 0.67
CA MET A 207 16.93 1.50 0.84
C MET A 207 18.23 1.28 1.63
N LYS A 208 19.28 2.01 1.26
CA LYS A 208 20.58 1.98 1.97
C LYS A 208 20.54 2.85 3.21
N ALA A 209 21.29 2.49 4.24
CA ALA A 209 21.36 3.25 5.50
C ALA A 209 21.84 4.70 5.33
N ASP A 210 22.73 4.97 4.37
CA ASP A 210 23.22 6.34 4.07
C ASP A 210 22.09 7.33 3.77
N PHE A 211 20.95 6.82 3.32
CA PHE A 211 19.75 7.61 3.08
C PHE A 211 19.25 8.36 4.33
N LEU A 212 19.38 7.74 5.50
CA LEU A 212 18.92 8.30 6.76
C LEU A 212 19.61 9.64 7.11
N ASN A 213 20.86 9.80 6.65
CA ASN A 213 21.67 10.99 6.89
C ASN A 213 21.52 12.07 5.80
N ARG A 214 20.69 11.83 4.78
CA ARG A 214 20.37 12.82 3.75
C ARG A 214 19.20 13.67 4.20
N ASN A 215 19.11 14.88 3.65
CA ASN A 215 17.95 15.74 3.85
C ASN A 215 16.67 15.11 3.28
N VAL A 216 15.52 15.39 3.88
CA VAL A 216 14.22 14.82 3.48
C VAL A 216 13.92 15.19 2.02
N ASN A 217 13.82 14.17 1.17
CA ASN A 217 13.48 14.22 -0.26
C ASN A 217 14.40 15.07 -1.16
N GLU A 218 15.49 15.63 -0.63
CA GLU A 218 16.43 16.47 -1.36
C GLU A 218 17.39 15.62 -2.22
N GLY A 219 17.45 15.91 -3.52
CA GLY A 219 18.30 15.18 -4.46
C GLY A 219 17.90 13.71 -4.67
N PHE A 220 16.69 13.31 -4.25
CA PHE A 220 16.18 11.95 -4.46
C PHE A 220 15.59 11.81 -5.87
N SER A 221 15.83 10.65 -6.47
CA SER A 221 15.05 10.16 -7.61
C SER A 221 13.58 9.94 -7.23
N GLY A 222 12.69 9.88 -8.22
CA GLY A 222 11.26 9.62 -7.96
C GLY A 222 11.02 8.32 -7.18
N GLY A 223 11.74 7.26 -7.54
CA GLY A 223 11.66 5.97 -6.82
C GLY A 223 12.19 6.04 -5.39
N GLU A 224 13.26 6.79 -5.12
CA GLU A 224 13.74 7.02 -3.75
C GLU A 224 12.73 7.81 -2.90
N ARG A 225 12.11 8.85 -3.46
CA ARG A 225 11.05 9.61 -2.76
C ARG A 225 9.88 8.70 -2.41
N LYS A 226 9.45 7.84 -3.34
CA LYS A 226 8.36 6.89 -3.08
C LYS A 226 8.75 5.83 -2.06
N ARG A 227 9.94 5.23 -2.12
CA ARG A 227 10.37 4.29 -1.07
C ARG A 227 10.47 4.93 0.31
N ASN A 228 10.90 6.19 0.40
CA ASN A 228 10.94 6.94 1.65
C ASN A 228 9.56 7.22 2.24
N GLU A 229 8.61 7.55 1.37
CA GLU A 229 7.21 7.67 1.73
C GLU A 229 6.65 6.32 2.19
N ILE A 230 6.98 5.24 1.49
CA ILE A 230 6.52 3.91 1.86
C ILE A 230 7.08 3.46 3.22
N LEU A 231 8.32 3.81 3.54
CA LEU A 231 8.94 3.53 4.83
C LEU A 231 8.10 4.06 6.01
N GLN A 232 7.41 5.19 5.83
CA GLN A 232 6.57 5.79 6.87
C GLN A 232 5.31 4.97 7.17
N LEU A 233 4.84 4.12 6.24
CA LEU A 233 3.70 3.22 6.50
C LEU A 233 3.99 2.25 7.64
N ALA A 234 5.26 1.93 7.89
CA ALA A 234 5.65 1.02 8.96
C ALA A 234 5.21 1.49 10.36
N GLY A 235 4.90 2.79 10.50
CA GLY A 235 4.33 3.33 11.72
C GLY A 235 2.80 3.36 11.73
N ALA A 236 2.11 3.32 10.59
CA ALA A 236 0.68 3.63 10.47
C ALA A 236 -0.25 2.49 10.92
N ASP A 237 -1.42 2.84 11.46
CA ASP A 237 -2.50 1.88 11.73
C ASP A 237 -3.41 1.76 10.50
N LEU A 238 -3.73 2.89 9.86
CA LEU A 238 -4.38 2.93 8.56
C LEU A 238 -3.57 3.82 7.62
N ALA A 239 -3.07 3.22 6.53
CA ALA A 239 -2.41 3.95 5.46
C ALA A 239 -3.37 4.19 4.29
N ILE A 240 -3.41 5.42 3.78
CA ILE A 240 -4.14 5.80 2.57
C ILE A 240 -3.13 6.08 1.46
N LEU A 241 -3.18 5.29 0.39
CA LEU A 241 -2.31 5.43 -0.77
C LEU A 241 -3.11 5.98 -1.96
N ASP A 242 -2.97 7.27 -2.23
CA ASP A 242 -3.71 7.96 -3.29
C ASP A 242 -2.85 8.11 -4.55
N GLU A 243 -3.17 7.33 -5.59
CA GLU A 243 -2.52 7.38 -6.91
C GLU A 243 -0.99 7.22 -6.88
N ILE A 244 -0.50 6.32 -6.01
CA ILE A 244 0.94 6.03 -5.87
C ILE A 244 1.56 5.40 -7.13
N ASP A 245 0.74 4.97 -8.07
CA ASP A 245 1.11 4.42 -9.37
C ASP A 245 1.41 5.51 -10.41
N SER A 246 1.04 6.76 -10.16
CA SER A 246 1.29 7.87 -11.08
C SER A 246 2.79 8.19 -11.18
N GLY A 247 3.29 8.23 -12.42
CA GLY A 247 4.68 8.61 -12.72
C GLY A 247 5.73 7.54 -12.40
N LEU A 248 5.32 6.29 -12.09
CA LEU A 248 6.22 5.15 -11.91
C LEU A 248 6.23 4.25 -13.15
N ASP A 249 7.41 3.73 -13.49
CA ASP A 249 7.51 2.63 -14.45
C ASP A 249 7.07 1.30 -13.80
N VAL A 250 7.02 0.23 -14.61
CA VAL A 250 6.52 -1.09 -14.18
C VAL A 250 7.37 -1.69 -13.07
N ASP A 251 8.70 -1.49 -13.11
CA ASP A 251 9.63 -2.07 -12.14
C ASP A 251 9.56 -1.32 -10.82
N ALA A 252 9.53 0.01 -10.85
CA ALA A 252 9.36 0.86 -9.68
C ALA A 252 8.00 0.61 -8.99
N LEU A 253 6.92 0.43 -9.76
CA LEU A 253 5.61 0.07 -9.21
C LEU A 253 5.66 -1.29 -8.50
N ARG A 254 6.37 -2.26 -9.07
CA ARG A 254 6.55 -3.60 -8.47
C ARG A 254 7.34 -3.52 -7.17
N ASP A 255 8.42 -2.73 -7.14
CA ASP A 255 9.23 -2.52 -5.94
C ASP A 255 8.42 -1.85 -4.82
N VAL A 256 7.63 -0.83 -5.16
CA VAL A 256 6.73 -0.15 -4.21
C VAL A 256 5.68 -1.11 -3.66
N ALA A 257 5.05 -1.92 -4.53
CA ALA A 257 4.06 -2.89 -4.10
C ALA A 257 4.65 -4.00 -3.20
N GLU A 258 5.85 -4.49 -3.53
CA GLU A 258 6.58 -5.45 -2.70
C GLU A 258 6.90 -4.86 -1.31
N ALA A 259 7.35 -3.61 -1.27
CA ALA A 259 7.62 -2.90 -0.03
C ALA A 259 6.36 -2.74 0.83
N VAL A 260 5.23 -2.34 0.22
CA VAL A 260 3.94 -2.23 0.93
C VAL A 260 3.54 -3.58 1.51
N ASN A 261 3.54 -4.66 0.72
CA ASN A 261 3.19 -6.00 1.21
C ASN A 261 4.05 -6.47 2.39
N ARG A 262 5.34 -6.08 2.42
CA ARG A 262 6.26 -6.40 3.53
C ARG A 262 6.01 -5.58 4.79
N LEU A 263 5.39 -4.41 4.66
CA LEU A 263 5.05 -3.52 5.77
C LEU A 263 3.64 -3.77 6.32
N LEU A 264 2.81 -4.50 5.59
CA LEU A 264 1.53 -4.97 6.10
C LEU A 264 1.72 -6.02 7.19
N THR A 265 0.94 -5.88 8.24
CA THR A 265 0.88 -6.69 9.44
C THR A 265 -0.59 -7.06 9.69
N PRO A 266 -0.89 -8.05 10.55
CA PRO A 266 -2.27 -8.41 10.84
C PRO A 266 -3.12 -7.29 11.48
N THR A 267 -2.50 -6.21 11.95
CA THR A 267 -3.17 -5.14 12.70
C THR A 267 -3.25 -3.81 11.95
N ASN A 268 -2.38 -3.56 10.97
CA ASN A 268 -2.47 -2.34 10.14
C ASN A 268 -3.27 -2.62 8.88
N SER A 269 -3.99 -1.60 8.42
CA SER A 269 -4.87 -1.68 7.27
C SER A 269 -4.43 -0.69 6.20
N LEU A 270 -4.86 -0.95 4.98
CA LEU A 270 -4.46 -0.16 3.82
C LEU A 270 -5.67 0.19 2.97
N LEU A 271 -5.83 1.47 2.66
CA LEU A 271 -6.79 1.97 1.68
C LEU A 271 -6.05 2.49 0.46
N MET A 272 -6.11 1.76 -0.65
CA MET A 272 -5.52 2.19 -1.92
C MET A 272 -6.57 2.86 -2.78
N ILE A 273 -6.25 4.03 -3.32
CA ILE A 273 -6.99 4.65 -4.41
C ILE A 273 -6.13 4.53 -5.65
N THR A 274 -6.66 3.81 -6.65
CA THR A 274 -5.93 3.56 -7.89
C THR A 274 -6.86 3.52 -9.08
N HIS A 275 -6.32 3.96 -10.20
CA HIS A 275 -6.93 3.85 -11.52
C HIS A 275 -6.39 2.65 -12.32
N TYR A 276 -5.32 2.00 -11.84
CA TYR A 276 -4.62 0.94 -12.55
C TYR A 276 -4.86 -0.42 -11.90
N ALA A 277 -5.56 -1.30 -12.63
CA ALA A 277 -5.78 -2.69 -12.22
C ALA A 277 -4.48 -3.46 -11.95
N ARG A 278 -3.34 -3.02 -12.51
CA ARG A 278 -2.04 -3.66 -12.30
C ARG A 278 -1.58 -3.59 -10.85
N LEU A 279 -1.86 -2.50 -10.13
CA LEU A 279 -1.48 -2.38 -8.71
C LEU A 279 -2.22 -3.43 -7.87
N LEU A 280 -3.48 -3.74 -8.21
CA LEU A 280 -4.31 -4.73 -7.53
C LEU A 280 -3.81 -6.18 -7.72
N ASN A 281 -3.05 -6.43 -8.78
CA ASN A 281 -2.40 -7.73 -8.97
C ASN A 281 -1.18 -7.90 -8.07
N SER A 282 -0.50 -6.79 -7.74
CA SER A 282 0.70 -6.78 -6.90
C SER A 282 0.37 -6.66 -5.41
N ILE A 283 -0.64 -5.87 -5.06
CA ILE A 283 -1.19 -5.74 -3.71
C ILE A 283 -2.63 -6.24 -3.76
N LYS A 284 -2.88 -7.46 -3.27
CA LYS A 284 -4.21 -8.07 -3.33
C LYS A 284 -5.13 -7.43 -2.29
N PRO A 285 -6.21 -6.73 -2.69
CA PRO A 285 -7.17 -6.21 -1.73
C PRO A 285 -8.06 -7.33 -1.18
N THR A 286 -8.51 -7.18 0.06
CA THR A 286 -9.64 -7.91 0.68
C THR A 286 -10.98 -7.42 0.13
N TYR A 287 -11.11 -6.11 -0.11
CA TYR A 287 -12.33 -5.49 -0.63
C TYR A 287 -12.03 -4.50 -1.75
N ILE A 288 -12.92 -4.46 -2.73
CA ILE A 288 -12.87 -3.50 -3.83
C ILE A 288 -14.15 -2.66 -3.80
N HIS A 289 -13.98 -1.35 -3.71
CA HIS A 289 -15.05 -0.37 -3.76
C HIS A 289 -15.00 0.34 -5.12
N VAL A 290 -16.16 0.52 -5.75
CA VAL A 290 -16.27 1.31 -6.97
C VAL A 290 -17.02 2.60 -6.64
N MET A 291 -16.34 3.74 -6.73
CA MET A 291 -16.94 5.05 -6.56
C MET A 291 -17.49 5.58 -7.89
N CYS A 292 -18.75 5.99 -7.87
CA CYS A 292 -19.45 6.63 -8.98
C CYS A 292 -20.21 7.87 -8.48
N CYS A 293 -19.97 9.02 -9.13
CA CYS A 293 -20.71 10.26 -8.87
C CYS A 293 -20.76 10.72 -7.40
N GLY A 294 -19.77 10.38 -6.57
CA GLY A 294 -19.70 10.77 -5.16
C GLY A 294 -20.26 9.76 -4.15
N ALA A 295 -20.70 8.58 -4.60
CA ALA A 295 -21.12 7.46 -3.77
C ALA A 295 -20.34 6.18 -4.14
N GLU A 296 -20.21 5.25 -3.22
CA GLU A 296 -19.52 3.97 -3.40
C GLU A 296 -20.48 2.77 -3.46
N ILE A 297 -20.00 1.72 -4.12
CA ILE A 297 -20.57 0.38 -4.06
C ILE A 297 -19.42 -0.56 -3.68
N THR A 298 -19.62 -1.35 -2.62
CA THR A 298 -18.62 -2.27 -2.07
C THR A 298 -18.80 -3.68 -2.61
N PHE A 299 -17.69 -4.32 -3.00
CA PHE A 299 -17.64 -5.71 -3.42
C PHE A 299 -16.56 -6.47 -2.63
N PRO A 300 -16.82 -7.70 -2.16
CA PRO A 300 -15.75 -8.57 -1.70
C PRO A 300 -14.79 -8.87 -2.86
N SER A 301 -13.49 -8.93 -2.60
CA SER A 301 -12.55 -9.31 -3.65
C SER A 301 -12.72 -10.81 -3.96
N LEU A 302 -13.37 -11.12 -5.08
CA LEU A 302 -13.39 -12.49 -5.57
C LEU A 302 -11.96 -12.87 -5.95
N SER A 303 -11.49 -14.03 -5.47
CA SER A 303 -10.17 -14.61 -5.78
C SER A 303 -9.93 -14.88 -7.28
N HIS A 304 -10.94 -14.64 -8.12
CA HIS A 304 -10.93 -14.84 -9.56
C HIS A 304 -11.25 -13.51 -10.24
N GLY A 305 -10.28 -13.04 -11.04
CA GLY A 305 -10.21 -11.72 -11.65
C GLY A 305 -11.56 -11.07 -11.97
N LEU A 306 -11.90 -10.05 -11.18
CA LEU A 306 -12.93 -9.09 -11.54
C LEU A 306 -12.45 -8.31 -12.76
N ASP A 307 -13.11 -8.51 -13.90
CA ASP A 307 -13.02 -7.60 -15.04
C ASP A 307 -13.75 -6.28 -14.70
N VAL A 308 -13.16 -5.50 -13.80
CA VAL A 308 -13.67 -4.17 -13.41
C VAL A 308 -13.59 -3.20 -14.59
N SER A 309 -12.73 -3.48 -15.58
CA SER A 309 -12.46 -2.60 -16.71
C SER A 309 -13.69 -2.38 -17.62
N ASN A 310 -14.58 -3.36 -17.71
CA ASN A 310 -15.79 -3.29 -18.53
C ASN A 310 -17.00 -2.65 -17.84
N ARG A 311 -16.97 -2.43 -16.52
CA ARG A 311 -18.10 -1.84 -15.76
C ARG A 311 -17.99 -0.34 -15.54
N THR A 312 -16.84 0.25 -15.88
CA THR A 312 -16.58 1.69 -15.80
C THR A 312 -16.70 2.40 -17.15
N ARG A 313 -17.39 1.85 -18.16
CA ARG A 313 -17.74 2.58 -19.38
C ARG A 313 -19.12 3.20 -19.26
#